data_AF-A0A9J8B0E1-F1
#
_entry.id   AF-A0A9J8B0E1-F1
#
_cell.length_a   1.000
_cell.length_b   1.000
_cell.length_c   1.000
_cell.angle_alpha   90.00
_cell.angle_beta   90.00
_cell.angle_gamma   90.00
#
_symmetry.space_group_name_H-M   'P 1'
#
loop_
_entity.id
_entity.type
_entity.pdbx_description
1 polymer ?
#
loop_
_entity_poly.entity_id
_entity_poly.type
_entity_poly.pdbx_seq_one_letter_code
_entity_poly.pdbx_strand_id
1 'polypeptide(L)'
;ISERIGCSQSAVSRHLSGKSVGRKKCGKKRCTTRRGDQTLRKIVEKDRFQTLGDLRKQWTESGVETSRATVHRRVLLNQKQRQKRLTWATEKQHWTVAQWSKYFFRMKANFACHSEIK
;
A
#
# COMPACT_ATOMS: atom_id res chain seq x y z
N ILE A 1 1.53 44.35 -8.61
CA ILE A 1 1.07 42.99 -8.21
C ILE A 1 2.13 42.29 -7.36
N SER A 2 3.35 42.08 -7.87
CA SER A 2 4.45 41.41 -7.14
C SER A 2 4.81 42.09 -5.79
N GLU A 3 5.03 43.41 -5.77
CA GLU A 3 5.37 44.16 -4.54
C GLU A 3 4.26 44.16 -3.49
N ARG A 4 3.00 44.30 -3.92
CA ARG A 4 1.83 44.27 -3.02
C ARG A 4 1.61 42.91 -2.36
N ILE A 5 2.08 41.83 -2.98
CA ILE A 5 1.84 40.44 -2.55
C ILE A 5 3.14 39.81 -1.98
N GLY A 6 4.26 40.54 -2.01
CA GLY A 6 5.56 40.05 -1.51
C GLY A 6 6.10 38.82 -2.25
N CYS A 7 5.68 38.59 -3.50
CA CYS A 7 6.11 37.44 -4.31
C CYS A 7 6.98 37.89 -5.48
N SER A 8 7.90 37.05 -5.97
CA SER A 8 8.75 37.43 -7.11
C SER A 8 7.94 37.67 -8.39
N GLN A 9 8.39 38.60 -9.23
CA GLN A 9 7.78 38.86 -10.54
C GLN A 9 7.72 37.59 -11.41
N SER A 10 8.72 36.72 -11.30
CA SER A 10 8.76 35.42 -11.99
C SER A 10 7.68 34.45 -11.52
N ALA A 11 7.35 34.43 -10.22
CA ALA A 11 6.26 33.61 -9.70
C ALA A 11 4.89 34.11 -10.20
N VAL A 12 4.69 35.44 -10.22
CA VAL A 12 3.47 36.08 -10.77
C VAL A 12 3.31 35.77 -12.26
N SER A 13 4.37 35.92 -13.04
CA SER A 13 4.37 35.61 -14.49
C SER A 13 4.07 34.13 -14.77
N ARG A 14 4.63 33.20 -13.98
CA ARG A 14 4.34 31.75 -14.08
C ARG A 14 2.89 31.39 -13.73
N HIS A 15 2.30 32.12 -12.78
CA HIS A 15 0.91 31.91 -12.38
C HIS A 15 -0.06 32.42 -13.44
N LEU A 16 0.14 33.65 -13.93
CA LEU A 16 -0.69 34.26 -14.98
C LEU A 16 -0.61 33.53 -16.32
N SER A 17 0.55 32.98 -16.66
CA SER A 17 0.75 32.19 -17.90
C SER A 17 0.15 30.79 -17.85
N GLY A 18 -0.50 30.36 -16.76
CA GLY A 18 -1.09 29.02 -16.63
C GLY A 18 -0.06 27.88 -16.55
N LYS A 19 1.25 28.18 -16.59
CA LYS A 19 2.36 27.22 -16.49
C LYS A 19 2.64 26.78 -15.04
N SER A 20 1.72 27.06 -14.12
CA SER A 20 1.85 26.84 -12.68
C SER A 20 1.47 25.42 -12.25
N VAL A 21 1.05 24.54 -13.16
CA VAL A 21 0.80 23.11 -12.88
C VAL A 21 2.14 22.38 -12.72
N GLY A 22 2.84 22.67 -11.62
CA GLY A 22 4.06 21.99 -11.25
C GLY A 22 3.78 20.49 -11.09
N ARG A 23 4.64 19.66 -11.70
CA ARG A 23 4.59 18.20 -11.47
C ARG A 23 4.65 17.95 -9.96
N LYS A 24 3.76 17.08 -9.45
CA LYS A 24 3.81 16.64 -8.05
C LYS A 24 5.23 16.17 -7.73
N LYS A 25 5.82 16.71 -6.66
CA LYS A 25 7.14 16.30 -6.20
C LYS A 25 7.17 14.78 -6.06
N CYS A 26 8.13 14.14 -6.73
CA CYS A 26 8.35 12.71 -6.53
C CYS A 26 8.93 12.52 -5.12
N GLY A 27 8.36 11.57 -4.36
CA GLY A 27 8.89 11.23 -3.04
C GLY A 27 10.20 10.44 -3.15
N LYS A 28 10.91 10.31 -2.03
CA LYS A 28 12.09 9.46 -1.92
C LYS A 28 11.75 8.01 -2.28
N LYS A 29 12.64 7.34 -3.02
CA LYS A 29 12.51 5.92 -3.34
C LYS A 29 12.44 5.09 -2.05
N ARG A 30 11.63 4.03 -2.08
CA ARG A 30 11.51 3.11 -0.94
C ARG A 30 12.75 2.23 -0.85
N CYS A 31 13.16 1.91 0.38
CA CYS A 31 14.23 0.93 0.62
C CYS A 31 13.81 -0.51 0.31
N THR A 32 12.50 -0.80 0.29
CA THR A 32 11.98 -2.14 0.02
C THR A 32 11.34 -2.23 -1.35
N THR A 33 11.50 -3.39 -1.98
CA THR A 33 10.93 -3.71 -3.29
C THR A 33 9.65 -4.52 -3.14
N ARG A 34 8.83 -4.60 -4.21
CA ARG A 34 7.61 -5.44 -4.20
C ARG A 34 7.93 -6.92 -3.92
N ARG A 35 9.04 -7.42 -4.46
CA ARG A 35 9.51 -8.80 -4.25
C ARG A 35 9.91 -8.99 -2.79
N GLY A 36 10.67 -8.07 -2.21
CA GLY A 36 11.03 -8.09 -0.78
C GLY A 36 9.81 -8.02 0.15
N ASP A 37 8.83 -7.17 -0.15
CA ASP A 37 7.59 -7.12 0.64
C ASP A 37 6.80 -8.45 0.54
N GLN A 38 6.94 -9.19 -0.57
CA GLN A 38 6.29 -10.49 -0.75
C GLN A 38 7.01 -11.62 -0.03
N THR A 39 8.35 -11.60 0.04
CA THR A 39 9.10 -12.55 0.86
C THR A 39 8.76 -12.37 2.34
N LEU A 40 8.68 -11.13 2.83
CA LEU A 40 8.26 -10.84 4.20
C LEU A 40 6.86 -11.40 4.50
N ARG A 41 5.90 -11.25 3.58
CA ARG A 41 4.55 -11.83 3.75
C ARG A 41 4.59 -13.35 3.91
N LYS A 42 5.39 -14.05 3.09
CA LYS A 42 5.55 -15.51 3.19
C LYS A 42 6.17 -15.92 4.53
N ILE A 43 7.12 -15.14 5.05
CA ILE A 43 7.74 -15.40 6.36
C ILE A 43 6.69 -15.28 7.47
N VAL A 44 5.93 -14.18 7.50
CA VAL A 44 4.85 -13.95 8.48
C VAL A 44 3.74 -14.99 8.38
N GLU A 45 3.46 -15.50 7.18
CA GLU A 45 2.41 -16.50 6.97
C GLU A 45 2.79 -17.88 7.50
N LYS A 46 4.10 -18.23 7.48
CA LYS A 46 4.61 -19.49 8.05
C LYS A 46 4.45 -19.54 9.57
N ASP A 47 4.70 -18.43 10.24
CA ASP A 47 4.54 -18.32 11.70
C ASP A 47 4.11 -16.90 12.08
N ARG A 48 2.87 -16.80 12.56
CA ARG A 48 2.21 -15.52 12.84
C ARG A 48 2.59 -14.92 14.19
N PHE A 49 3.25 -15.69 15.07
CA PHE A 49 3.55 -15.27 16.44
C PHE A 49 5.02 -14.85 16.65
N GLN A 50 5.79 -14.77 15.57
CA GLN A 50 7.19 -14.34 15.63
C GLN A 50 7.34 -12.89 16.10
N THR A 51 8.44 -12.64 16.81
CA THR A 51 8.76 -11.28 17.21
C THR A 51 9.24 -10.46 16.00
N LEU A 52 9.12 -9.13 16.09
CA LEU A 52 9.66 -8.23 15.06
C LEU A 52 11.18 -8.37 14.86
N GLY A 53 11.91 -8.82 15.90
CA GLY A 53 13.34 -9.10 15.81
C GLY A 53 13.63 -10.28 14.90
N ASP A 54 12.90 -11.37 15.09
CA ASP A 54 13.04 -12.60 14.31
C ASP A 54 12.61 -12.40 12.86
N LEU A 55 11.49 -11.68 12.66
CA LEU A 55 11.02 -11.31 11.32
C LEU A 55 12.05 -10.44 10.58
N ARG A 56 12.69 -9.49 11.27
CA ARG A 56 13.75 -8.69 10.69
C ARG A 56 14.94 -9.57 10.31
N LYS A 57 15.39 -10.45 11.20
CA LYS A 57 16.53 -11.34 10.95
C LYS A 57 16.30 -12.20 9.71
N GLN A 58 15.17 -12.89 9.63
CA GLN A 58 14.80 -13.74 8.49
C GLN A 58 14.63 -12.94 7.18
N TRP A 59 14.13 -11.70 7.27
CA TRP A 59 13.99 -10.86 6.09
C TRP A 59 15.33 -10.30 5.60
N THR A 60 16.25 -10.00 6.52
CA THR A 60 17.63 -9.65 6.21
C THR A 60 18.36 -10.83 5.55
N GLU A 61 18.17 -12.06 6.04
CA GLU A 61 18.70 -13.29 5.43
C GLU A 61 18.21 -13.49 3.99
N SER A 62 17.02 -12.97 3.66
CA SER A 62 16.48 -12.95 2.30
C SER A 62 17.07 -11.84 1.41
N GLY A 63 18.09 -11.11 1.89
CA GLY A 63 18.81 -10.06 1.16
C GLY A 63 18.22 -8.66 1.27
N VAL A 64 17.30 -8.39 2.21
CA VAL A 64 16.66 -7.07 2.38
C VAL A 64 17.05 -6.45 3.72
N GLU A 65 18.12 -5.67 3.73
CA GLU A 65 18.55 -4.95 4.94
C GLU A 65 17.57 -3.84 5.32
N THR A 66 16.92 -3.97 6.48
CA THR A 66 15.96 -2.98 6.97
C THR A 66 15.97 -2.80 8.48
N SER A 67 15.42 -1.66 8.90
CA SER A 67 15.17 -1.37 10.31
C SER A 67 13.94 -2.09 10.84
N ARG A 68 13.90 -2.34 12.16
CA ARG A 68 12.74 -2.92 12.86
C ARG A 68 11.45 -2.13 12.60
N ALA A 69 11.54 -0.79 12.56
CA ALA A 69 10.41 0.09 12.26
C ALA A 69 9.87 -0.08 10.83
N THR A 70 10.72 -0.50 9.89
CA THR A 70 10.29 -0.79 8.51
C THR A 70 9.53 -2.10 8.46
N VAL A 71 10.02 -3.16 9.12
CA VAL A 71 9.32 -4.45 9.25
C VAL A 71 7.94 -4.23 9.85
N HIS A 72 7.86 -3.54 10.99
CA HIS A 72 6.60 -3.25 11.67
C HIS A 72 5.55 -2.59 10.76
N ARG A 73 5.96 -1.55 10.01
CA ARG A 73 5.08 -0.85 9.05
C ARG A 73 4.63 -1.71 7.87
N ARG A 74 5.34 -2.80 7.58
CA ARG A 74 5.04 -3.71 6.46
C ARG A 74 4.17 -4.88 6.89
N VAL A 75 4.30 -5.34 8.13
CA VAL A 75 3.50 -6.43 8.69
C VAL A 75 2.13 -5.92 9.16
N LEU A 76 2.09 -4.76 9.83
CA LEU A 76 0.83 -4.23 10.33
C LEU A 76 0.06 -3.45 9.27
N LEU A 77 -1.26 -3.61 9.31
CA LEU A 77 -2.17 -2.79 8.52
C LEU A 77 -2.06 -1.33 8.96
N ASN A 78 -1.77 -0.46 8.01
CA ASN A 78 -1.81 0.99 8.23
C ASN A 78 -3.26 1.49 8.37
N GLN A 79 -3.43 2.70 8.90
CA GLN A 79 -4.76 3.27 9.16
C GLN A 79 -5.65 3.32 7.91
N LYS A 80 -5.07 3.67 6.75
CA LYS A 80 -5.79 3.72 5.48
C LYS A 80 -6.30 2.34 5.05
N GLN A 81 -5.52 1.28 5.27
CA GLN A 81 -5.92 -0.10 4.98
C GLN A 81 -7.02 -0.56 5.93
N ARG A 82 -6.92 -0.24 7.22
CA ARG A 82 -7.96 -0.55 8.22
C ARG A 82 -9.27 0.14 7.86
N GLN A 83 -9.23 1.43 7.53
CA GLN A 83 -10.42 2.18 7.13
C GLN A 83 -11.10 1.58 5.90
N LYS A 84 -10.33 1.23 4.86
CA LYS A 84 -10.88 0.56 3.68
C LYS A 84 -11.56 -0.76 4.01
N ARG A 85 -10.94 -1.57 4.88
CA ARG A 85 -11.51 -2.85 5.33
C ARG A 85 -12.78 -2.64 6.15
N LEU A 86 -12.79 -1.64 7.02
CA LEU A 86 -13.95 -1.29 7.83
C LEU A 86 -15.11 -0.83 6.94
N THR A 87 -14.87 0.15 6.05
CA THR A 87 -15.89 0.62 5.10
C THR A 87 -16.46 -0.53 4.28
N TRP A 88 -15.60 -1.42 3.76
CA TRP A 88 -16.05 -2.61 3.05
C TRP A 88 -16.91 -3.53 3.93
N ALA A 89 -16.50 -3.79 5.17
CA ALA A 89 -17.28 -4.64 6.07
C ALA A 89 -18.65 -4.02 6.40
N THR A 90 -18.69 -2.71 6.66
CA THR A 90 -19.94 -1.97 6.91
C THR A 90 -20.87 -1.99 5.70
N GLU A 91 -20.36 -1.76 4.50
CA GLU A 91 -21.13 -1.83 3.25
C GLU A 91 -21.73 -3.22 2.98
N LYS A 92 -21.11 -4.27 3.52
CA LYS A 92 -21.47 -5.68 3.29
C LYS A 92 -22.13 -6.32 4.49
N GLN A 93 -22.30 -5.60 5.59
CA GLN A 93 -22.88 -6.11 6.84
C GLN A 93 -24.30 -6.64 6.65
N HIS A 94 -25.08 -6.00 5.77
CA HIS A 94 -26.49 -6.36 5.52
C HIS A 94 -26.68 -7.23 4.26
N TRP A 95 -25.62 -7.87 3.78
CA TRP A 95 -25.73 -8.75 2.62
C TRP A 95 -26.48 -10.04 2.95
N THR A 96 -27.41 -10.39 2.06
CA THR A 96 -28.17 -11.65 2.14
C THR A 96 -27.31 -12.85 1.73
N VAL A 97 -27.73 -14.05 2.13
CA VAL A 97 -27.06 -15.31 1.76
C VAL A 97 -26.92 -15.44 0.23
N ALA A 98 -27.92 -15.05 -0.55
CA ALA A 98 -27.85 -15.10 -2.01
C ALA A 98 -26.78 -14.16 -2.59
N GLN A 99 -26.62 -12.96 -2.03
CA GLN A 99 -25.59 -12.00 -2.44
C GLN A 99 -24.19 -12.51 -2.08
N TRP A 100 -24.03 -13.11 -0.89
CA TRP A 100 -22.79 -13.77 -0.48
C TRP A 100 -22.45 -14.96 -1.38
N SER A 101 -23.41 -15.85 -1.65
CA SER A 101 -23.21 -17.01 -2.53
C SER A 101 -22.73 -16.57 -3.91
N LYS A 102 -23.37 -15.58 -4.55
CA LYS A 102 -22.92 -15.03 -5.83
C LYS A 102 -21.47 -14.50 -5.77
N TYR A 103 -21.10 -13.82 -4.68
CA TYR A 103 -19.74 -13.31 -4.49
C TYR A 103 -18.72 -14.44 -4.33
N PHE A 104 -19.02 -15.45 -3.49
CA PHE A 104 -18.15 -16.61 -3.26
C PHE A 104 -17.96 -17.47 -4.51
N PHE A 105 -19.01 -17.68 -5.30
CA PHE A 105 -18.91 -18.39 -6.59
C PHE A 105 -17.94 -17.69 -7.55
N ARG A 106 -18.02 -16.34 -7.64
CA ARG A 106 -17.08 -15.56 -8.46
C ARG A 106 -15.64 -15.64 -7.93
N MET A 107 -15.44 -15.68 -6.60
CA MET A 107 -14.11 -15.87 -6.03
C MET A 107 -13.54 -17.25 -6.35
N LYS A 108 -14.31 -18.33 -6.19
CA LYS A 108 -13.88 -19.70 -6.50
C LYS A 108 -13.51 -19.87 -7.98
N ALA A 109 -14.29 -19.30 -8.91
CA ALA A 109 -13.97 -19.34 -10.34
C ALA A 109 -12.63 -18.67 -10.67
N ASN A 110 -12.31 -17.54 -10.03
CA ASN A 110 -11.03 -16.86 -10.21
C ASN A 110 -9.82 -17.65 -9.66
N PHE A 111 -10.02 -18.51 -8.66
CA PHE A 111 -8.98 -19.43 -8.19
C PHE A 111 -8.78 -20.61 -9.14
N ALA A 112 -9.85 -21.14 -9.74
CA ALA A 112 -9.78 -22.25 -10.69
C ALA A 112 -9.04 -21.87 -11.99
N CYS A 113 -9.24 -20.66 -12.52
CA CYS A 113 -8.51 -20.20 -13.72
C CYS A 113 -7.00 -19.99 -13.49
N HIS A 114 -6.51 -19.97 -12.24
CA HIS A 114 -5.08 -19.88 -11.94
C HIS A 114 -4.38 -21.25 -11.81
N SER A 115 -5.13 -22.36 -11.78
CA SER A 115 -4.59 -23.72 -11.65
C SER A 115 -4.41 -24.48 -12.97
N GLU A 116 -4.76 -23.89 -14.13
CA GLU A 116 -4.70 -24.56 -15.45
C GLU A 116 -3.57 -24.07 -16.36
N ILE A 117 -2.49 -23.51 -15.80
CA ILE A 117 -1.24 -23.30 -16.54
C ILE A 117 -0.16 -24.16 -15.89
N LYS A 118 -0.04 -25.39 -16.38
CA LYS A 118 1.16 -26.24 -16.28
C LYS A 118 1.52 -26.71 -17.68
#